data_AF-A0A7K6ADU4-F1
#
_entry.id   AF-A0A7K6ADU4-F1
#
_cell.length_a   1.000
_cell.length_b   1.000
_cell.length_c   1.000
_cell.angle_alpha   90.00
_cell.angle_beta   90.00
_cell.angle_gamma   90.00
#
_symmetry.space_group_name_H-M   'P 1'
#
loop_
_entity.id
_entity.type
_entity.pdbx_description
1 polymer ?
#
loop_
_entity_poly.entity_id
_entity_poly.type
_entity_poly.pdbx_seq_one_letter_code
_entity_poly.pdbx_strand_id
1 'polypeptide(L)' 'LKRMKKLPSRRIIVTHLTPHLLPPSIFQSKAKILVLVRNPKDTAVSYCHFCNNLPVLPSFASWDEYFADFMAGK' A
#
# COMPACT_ATOMS: atom_id res chain seq x y z
N LEU A 1 -17.98 1.59 3.95
CA LEU A 1 -18.59 0.98 5.17
C LEU A 1 -19.71 -0.05 4.90
N LYS A 2 -20.67 0.21 3.98
CA LYS A 2 -21.77 -0.73 3.68
C LYS A 2 -21.30 -2.15 3.33
N ARG A 3 -20.21 -2.30 2.55
CA ARG A 3 -19.57 -3.60 2.24
C ARG A 3 -19.07 -4.32 3.50
N MET A 4 -18.43 -3.60 4.43
CA MET A 4 -17.83 -4.18 5.64
C MET A 4 -18.85 -4.77 6.61
N LYS A 5 -20.08 -4.25 6.61
CA LYS A 5 -21.21 -4.77 7.42
C LYS A 5 -21.75 -6.11 6.91
N LYS A 6 -21.52 -6.44 5.63
CA LYS A 6 -21.98 -7.69 5.01
C LYS A 6 -20.97 -8.84 5.14
N LEU A 7 -19.74 -8.56 5.55
CA LEU A 7 -18.71 -9.58 5.70
C LEU A 7 -18.94 -10.39 6.98
N PRO A 8 -18.78 -11.73 6.94
CA PRO A 8 -18.91 -12.58 8.12
C PRO A 8 -17.87 -12.23 9.20
N SER A 9 -18.14 -12.69 10.43
CA SER A 9 -17.23 -12.52 11.57
C SER A 9 -15.91 -13.27 11.32
N ARG A 10 -14.83 -12.78 11.95
CA ARG A 10 -13.41 -12.97 11.56
C ARG A 10 -13.10 -12.40 10.17
N ARG A 11 -12.59 -11.18 10.15
CA ARG A 11 -12.23 -10.45 8.92
C ARG A 11 -10.73 -10.23 8.87
N ILE A 12 -10.12 -10.55 7.74
CA ILE A 12 -8.75 -10.18 7.39
C ILE A 12 -8.86 -9.10 6.30
N ILE A 13 -8.27 -7.94 6.56
CA ILE A 13 -8.34 -6.78 5.67
C ILE A 13 -6.91 -6.33 5.43
N VAL A 14 -6.54 -6.16 4.16
CA VAL A 14 -5.24 -5.65 3.75
C VAL A 14 -5.44 -4.25 3.16
N THR A 15 -4.54 -3.34 3.49
CA THR A 15 -4.58 -1.97 2.98
C THR A 15 -3.17 -1.38 2.98
N HIS A 16 -2.95 -0.44 2.05
CA HIS A 16 -1.76 0.42 2.01
C HIS A 16 -2.02 1.80 2.64
N LEU A 17 -3.21 2.02 3.22
CA LEU A 17 -3.52 3.28 3.88
C LEU A 17 -2.64 3.48 5.12
N THR A 18 -2.10 4.69 5.24
CA THR A 18 -1.40 5.15 6.43
C THR A 18 -2.37 5.22 7.62
N PRO A 19 -1.88 5.12 8.87
CA PRO A 19 -2.74 5.09 10.05
C PRO A 19 -3.72 6.27 10.17
N HIS A 20 -3.32 7.48 9.74
CA HIS A 20 -4.17 8.68 9.82
C HIS A 20 -5.30 8.70 8.79
N LEU A 21 -5.24 7.88 7.74
CA LEU A 21 -6.31 7.73 6.74
C LEU A 21 -7.28 6.60 7.09
N LEU A 22 -7.00 5.82 8.14
CA LEU A 22 -7.89 4.76 8.59
C LEU A 22 -9.10 5.34 9.35
N PRO A 23 -10.29 4.69 9.25
CA PRO A 23 -11.42 5.06 10.08
C PRO A 23 -11.06 5.05 11.57
N PRO A 24 -11.30 6.14 12.33
CA PRO A 24 -10.94 6.22 13.75
C PRO A 24 -11.54 5.08 14.61
N SER A 25 -12.69 4.56 14.19
CA SER A 25 -13.35 3.43 14.85
C SER A 25 -12.54 2.13 14.86
N ILE A 26 -11.55 1.97 13.96
CA ILE A 26 -10.63 0.82 14.00
C ILE A 26 -9.80 0.85 15.28
N PHE A 27 -9.27 2.01 15.65
CA PHE A 27 -8.43 2.19 16.85
C PHE A 27 -9.24 2.11 18.16
N GLN A 28 -10.55 2.32 18.10
CA GLN A 28 -11.47 2.17 19.24
C GLN A 28 -11.99 0.73 19.40
N SER A 29 -11.72 -0.14 18.42
CA SER A 29 -12.21 -1.51 18.41
C SER A 29 -11.18 -2.50 18.96
N LYS A 30 -11.55 -3.78 19.08
CA LYS A 30 -10.63 -4.89 19.42
C LYS A 30 -9.88 -5.45 18.19
N ALA A 31 -9.87 -4.73 17.07
CA ALA A 31 -9.13 -5.15 15.88
C ALA A 31 -7.61 -5.14 16.17
N LYS A 32 -6.89 -6.10 15.61
CA LYS A 32 -5.42 -6.15 15.65
C LYS A 32 -4.87 -5.60 14.35
N ILE A 33 -3.85 -4.76 14.43
CA ILE A 33 -3.16 -4.18 13.28
C ILE A 33 -1.77 -4.81 13.19
N LEU A 34 -1.44 -5.36 12.02
CA LEU A 34 -0.11 -5.83 11.69
C LEU A 34 0.43 -4.93 10.57
N VAL A 35 1.51 -4.22 10.84
CA VAL A 35 2.18 -3.36 9.85
C VAL A 35 3.37 -4.13 9.29
N LEU A 36 3.42 -4.26 7.97
CA LEU A 36 4.57 -4.82 7.28
C LEU A 36 5.44 -3.68 6.79
N VAL A 37 6.72 -3.69 7.17
CA VAL A 37 7.73 -2.76 6.70
C VAL A 37 8.85 -3.54 6.01
N ARG A 38 9.40 -2.98 4.94
CA ARG A 38 10.53 -3.52 4.18
C ARG A 38 11.57 -2.42 4.03
N ASN A 39 12.83 -2.81 3.85
CA ASN A 39 13.88 -1.86 3.48
C ASN A 39 13.41 -1.02 2.27
N PRO A 40 13.46 0.32 2.35
CA PRO A 40 12.92 1.18 1.30
C PRO A 40 13.63 1.00 -0.04
N LYS A 41 14.93 0.64 -0.03
CA LYS A 41 15.69 0.36 -1.26
C LYS A 41 15.17 -0.88 -1.98
N ASP A 42 14.92 -1.96 -1.23
CA ASP A 42 14.34 -3.19 -1.79
C ASP A 42 12.88 -2.98 -2.23
N THR A 43 12.16 -2.10 -1.53
CA THR A 43 10.78 -1.74 -1.86
C THR A 43 10.73 -0.96 -3.17
N ALA A 44 11.64 -0.01 -3.37
CA ALA A 44 11.77 0.76 -4.60
C ALA A 44 12.05 -0.17 -5.81
N VAL A 45 13.00 -1.10 -5.68
CA VAL A 45 13.30 -2.08 -6.75
C VAL A 45 12.05 -2.91 -7.07
N SER A 46 11.37 -3.42 -6.05
CA SER A 46 10.14 -4.20 -6.23
C SER A 46 9.02 -3.40 -6.92
N TYR A 47 8.86 -2.12 -6.58
CA TYR A 47 7.79 -1.28 -7.12
C TYR A 47 8.08 -0.84 -8.56
N CYS A 48 9.35 -0.58 -8.92
CA CYS A 48 9.76 -0.34 -10.31
C CYS A 48 9.33 -1.49 -11.23
N HIS A 49 9.66 -2.74 -10.85
CA HIS A 49 9.25 -3.91 -11.61
C HIS A 49 7.72 -4.10 -11.64
N PHE A 50 7.03 -3.77 -10.54
CA PHE A 50 5.58 -3.83 -10.48
C PHE A 50 4.91 -2.85 -11.46
N CYS A 51 5.38 -1.60 -11.50
CA CYS A 51 4.93 -0.56 -12.42
C CYS A 51 5.12 -0.98 -13.89
N ASN A 52 6.32 -1.45 -14.25
CA ASN A 52 6.63 -1.81 -15.64
C ASN A 52 5.88 -3.06 -16.15
N ASN A 53 5.40 -3.92 -15.25
CA ASN A 53 4.67 -5.14 -15.60
C ASN A 53 3.14 -4.99 -15.54
N LEU A 54 2.63 -3.88 -15.01
CA LEU A 54 1.20 -3.62 -14.90
C LEU A 54 0.77 -2.53 -15.87
N PRO A 55 0.02 -2.86 -16.94
CA PRO A 55 -0.35 -1.89 -17.99
C PRO A 55 -1.15 -0.67 -17.51
N VAL A 56 -1.74 -0.73 -16.32
CA VAL A 56 -2.52 0.36 -15.73
C VAL A 56 -1.67 1.38 -14.97
N LEU A 57 -0.37 1.11 -14.79
CA LEU A 57 0.57 1.98 -14.11
C LEU A 57 1.51 2.66 -15.13
N PRO A 58 2.15 3.77 -14.75
CA PRO A 58 3.25 4.33 -15.53
C PRO A 58 4.34 3.27 -15.73
N SER A 59 4.88 3.20 -16.94
CA SER A 59 6.09 2.45 -17.23
C SER A 59 7.26 3.41 -17.29
N PHE A 60 8.38 3.03 -16.68
CA PHE A 60 9.59 3.83 -16.61
C PHE A 60 10.62 3.27 -17.60
N ALA A 61 11.25 4.16 -18.38
CA ALA A 61 12.23 3.75 -19.39
C ALA A 61 13.57 3.34 -18.75
N SER A 62 13.86 3.86 -17.55
CA SER A 62 15.10 3.58 -16.83
C SER A 62 14.90 3.57 -15.30
N TRP A 63 15.85 2.97 -14.60
CA TRP A 63 15.89 3.00 -13.13
C TRP A 63 16.04 4.42 -12.58
N ASP A 64 16.89 5.25 -13.18
CA ASP A 64 17.18 6.59 -12.66
C ASP A 64 15.96 7.52 -12.74
N GLU A 65 15.19 7.42 -13.83
CA GLU A 65 13.91 8.12 -13.98
C GLU A 65 12.91 7.70 -12.89
N TYR A 66 12.71 6.39 -12.73
CA TYR A 66 11.85 5.84 -11.68
C TYR A 66 12.29 6.29 -10.28
N PHE A 67 13.58 6.18 -9.99
CA PHE A 67 14.11 6.43 -8.65
C PHE A 67 14.01 7.90 -8.27
N ALA A 68 14.20 8.82 -9.21
CA ALA A 68 14.00 10.25 -8.99
C ALA A 68 12.53 10.56 -8.61
N ASP A 69 11.57 9.96 -9.31
CA ASP A 69 10.14 10.16 -9.01
C ASP A 69 9.72 9.48 -7.70
N PHE A 70 10.21 8.27 -7.42
CA PHE A 70 9.98 7.58 -6.15
C PHE A 70 10.48 8.40 -4.95
N MET A 71 11.67 8.99 -5.06
CA MET A 71 12.25 9.84 -4.02
C MET A 71 11.50 11.17 -3.87
N ALA A 72 10.89 11.68 -4.95
CA ALA A 72 10.03 12.86 -4.92
C ALA A 72 8.60 12.58 -4.42
N GLY A 73 8.24 11.31 -4.21
CA GLY A 73 6.91 10.89 -3.79
C GLY A 73 5.81 11.11 -4.83
N LYS A 74 6.18 11.04 -6.12
CA LYS A 74 5.24 11.17 -7.25
C LYS A 74 4.54 9.86 -7.57
#